data_AF-J4GT03-F1
#
_entry.id   AF-J4GT03-F1
#
_cell.length_a   1.000
_cell.length_b   1.000
_cell.length_c   1.000
_cell.angle_alpha   90.00
_cell.angle_beta   90.00
_cell.angle_gamma   90.00
#
_symmetry.space_group_name_H-M   'P 1'
#
loop_
_entity.id
_entity.type
_entity.pdbx_description
1 polymer ?
#
loop_
_entity_poly.entity_id
_entity_poly.type
_entity_poly.pdbx_seq_one_letter_code
_entity_poly.pdbx_strand_id
1 'polypeptide(L)'
;MSLDAEQSARRIPSLVQICQRVAAAHSDSICGLSGGIRYDLLIPILESCSPETLLRLEQDSPKKEGKSVLMQGLDIWRRLSFRTYPIVTEQYRSNGIEEPESWRDEFFLLRDMEAKRFEELGSRLRTIRQEAADRRKETQIKITDRLPQTKRSRNWGAYQPKTLLQKTRSEAARMQKGIYGTPMIPPMPTAKNYRVTPSVPSIKLPQAFDNIKGPFATKQDVG
;
A
#
# COMPACT_ATOMS: atom_id res chain seq x y z
N MET A 1 9.47 44.60 14.49
CA MET A 1 10.37 44.18 15.58
C MET A 1 11.44 43.27 14.98
N SER A 2 12.58 43.80 14.54
CA SER A 2 13.63 43.02 13.86
C SER A 2 15.02 43.68 13.99
N LEU A 3 15.34 44.22 15.17
CA LEU A 3 16.64 44.85 15.43
C LEU A 3 17.63 43.92 16.18
N ASP A 4 17.16 42.82 16.75
CA ASP A 4 17.99 41.87 17.52
C ASP A 4 18.78 40.89 16.63
N ALA A 5 18.21 40.49 15.49
CA ALA A 5 18.87 39.54 14.58
C ALA A 5 20.09 40.15 13.86
N GLU A 6 20.12 41.48 13.71
CA GLU A 6 21.18 42.18 12.98
C GLU A 6 22.34 42.61 13.90
N GLN A 7 22.08 42.82 15.20
CA GLN A 7 23.12 43.13 16.19
C GLN A 7 23.98 41.92 16.57
N SER A 8 23.41 40.72 16.50
CA SER A 8 24.13 39.46 16.76
C SER A 8 25.12 39.10 15.64
N ALA A 9 24.90 39.56 14.41
CA ALA A 9 25.82 39.37 13.28
C ALA A 9 27.11 40.22 13.37
N ARG A 10 27.11 41.29 14.18
CA ARG A 10 28.26 42.22 14.31
C ARG A 10 29.15 41.96 15.52
N ARG A 11 28.77 41.04 16.41
CA ARG A 11 29.56 40.69 17.59
C ARG A 11 30.46 39.49 17.27
N ILE A 12 31.75 39.65 17.54
CA ILE A 12 32.72 38.56 17.44
C ILE A 12 32.26 37.47 18.43
N PRO A 13 32.05 36.22 17.96
CA PRO A 13 31.60 35.14 18.83
C PRO A 13 32.65 34.84 19.90
N SER A 14 32.19 34.48 21.10
CA SER A 14 33.09 34.13 22.19
C SER A 14 33.83 32.83 21.87
N LEU A 15 34.99 32.62 22.50
CA LEU A 15 35.73 31.36 22.38
C LEU A 15 34.83 30.15 22.67
N VAL A 16 33.97 30.25 23.69
CA VAL A 16 33.01 29.20 24.06
C VAL A 16 32.07 28.88 22.90
N GLN A 17 31.52 29.90 22.24
CA GLN A 17 30.60 29.72 21.10
C GLN A 17 31.31 29.10 19.90
N ILE A 18 32.55 29.49 19.63
CA ILE A 18 33.34 28.90 18.55
C ILE A 18 33.62 27.42 18.84
N CYS A 19 34.07 27.09 20.05
CA CYS A 19 34.30 25.72 20.47
C CYS A 19 33.03 24.88 20.41
N GLN A 20 31.89 25.41 20.88
CA GLN A 20 30.60 24.74 20.79
C GLN A 20 30.19 24.49 19.34
N ARG A 21 30.41 25.45 18.43
CA ARG A 21 30.10 25.27 17.01
C ARG A 21 30.95 24.18 16.37
N VAL A 22 32.24 24.15 16.66
CA VAL A 22 33.15 23.10 16.15
C VAL A 22 32.76 21.74 16.73
N ALA A 23 32.51 21.66 18.03
CA ALA A 23 32.08 20.43 18.68
C ALA A 23 30.72 19.94 18.14
N ALA A 24 29.79 20.85 17.87
CA ALA A 24 28.51 20.52 17.26
C ALA A 24 28.64 20.02 15.81
N ALA A 25 29.56 20.60 15.03
CA ALA A 25 29.84 20.16 13.66
C ALA A 25 30.46 18.74 13.61
N HIS A 26 31.13 18.33 14.69
CA HIS A 26 31.76 17.02 14.83
C HIS A 26 31.12 16.19 15.96
N SER A 27 29.83 16.41 16.19
CA SER A 27 29.09 15.84 17.33
C SER A 27 29.15 14.31 17.37
N ASP A 28 29.17 13.64 16.22
CA ASP A 28 29.20 12.17 16.12
C ASP A 28 30.57 11.54 16.44
N SER A 29 31.62 12.35 16.45
CA SER A 29 32.98 11.92 16.83
C SER A 29 33.21 11.97 18.35
N ILE A 30 32.25 12.46 19.12
CA ILE A 30 32.35 12.58 20.58
C ILE A 30 32.14 11.19 21.19
N CYS A 31 33.20 10.63 21.78
CA CYS A 31 33.17 9.29 22.40
C CYS A 31 32.72 9.28 23.87
N GLY A 32 32.57 10.45 24.50
CA GLY A 32 32.19 10.52 25.91
C GLY A 32 32.22 11.94 26.45
N LEU A 33 31.41 12.19 27.47
CA LEU A 33 31.40 13.46 28.19
C LEU A 33 32.22 13.32 29.46
N SER A 34 33.32 14.05 29.55
CA SER A 34 34.14 14.07 30.78
C SER A 34 33.33 14.63 31.95
N GLY A 35 33.35 13.91 33.08
CA GLY A 35 32.68 14.30 34.32
C GLY A 35 33.27 15.59 34.89
N GLY A 36 32.63 16.73 34.60
CA GLY A 36 33.08 18.05 35.05
C GLY A 36 32.60 19.20 34.16
N ILE A 37 32.10 18.91 32.96
CA ILE A 37 31.55 19.94 32.07
C ILE A 37 30.13 20.30 32.52
N ARG A 38 29.83 21.60 32.60
CA ARG A 38 28.47 22.08 32.88
C ARG A 38 27.52 21.72 31.75
N TYR A 39 26.36 21.18 32.08
CA TYR A 39 25.36 20.75 31.09
C TYR A 39 24.87 21.89 30.18
N ASP A 40 24.75 23.12 30.70
CA ASP A 40 24.36 24.30 29.91
C ASP A 40 25.27 24.53 28.70
N LEU A 41 26.55 24.18 28.81
CA LEU A 41 27.53 24.33 27.73
C LEU A 41 27.44 23.21 26.70
N LEU A 42 26.88 22.06 27.09
CA LEU A 42 26.73 20.89 26.24
C LEU A 42 25.44 20.91 25.42
N ILE A 43 24.41 21.66 25.85
CA ILE A 43 23.12 21.77 25.15
C ILE A 43 23.27 21.96 23.63
N PRO A 44 23.98 23.00 23.13
CA PRO A 44 24.09 23.23 21.69
C PRO A 44 24.82 22.12 20.94
N ILE A 45 25.68 21.36 21.64
CA ILE A 45 26.41 20.23 21.07
C ILE A 45 25.49 19.00 21.01
N LEU A 46 24.80 18.70 22.11
CA LEU A 46 23.90 17.55 22.22
C LEU A 46 22.70 17.65 21.27
N GLU A 47 22.20 18.85 21.00
CA GLU A 47 21.14 19.07 20.00
C GLU A 47 21.59 18.75 18.57
N SER A 48 22.89 18.81 18.29
CA SER A 48 23.46 18.49 16.99
C SER A 48 23.90 17.03 16.84
N CYS A 49 23.91 16.26 17.93
CA CYS A 49 24.27 14.85 17.89
C CYS A 49 23.24 14.02 17.11
N SER A 50 23.71 12.94 16.48
CA SER A 50 22.82 11.91 15.95
C SER A 50 22.13 11.14 17.10
N PRO A 51 20.97 10.50 16.85
CA PRO A 51 20.30 9.67 17.85
C PRO A 51 21.18 8.53 18.35
N GLU A 52 22.03 7.94 17.51
CA GLU A 52 22.97 6.88 17.89
C GLU A 52 24.05 7.40 18.83
N THR A 53 24.57 8.59 18.56
CA THR A 53 25.56 9.23 19.41
C THR A 53 24.97 9.58 20.77
N LEU A 54 23.76 10.16 20.80
CA LEU A 54 23.04 10.43 22.06
C LEU A 54 22.79 9.16 22.87
N LEU A 55 22.40 8.08 22.20
CA LEU A 55 22.21 6.77 22.82
C LEU A 55 23.49 6.25 23.48
N ARG A 56 24.64 6.34 22.77
CA ARG A 56 25.95 5.94 23.32
C ARG A 56 26.34 6.79 24.53
N LEU A 57 26.25 8.11 24.40
CA LEU A 57 26.59 9.04 25.49
C LEU A 57 25.72 8.81 26.74
N GLU A 58 24.45 8.43 26.55
CA GLU A 58 23.56 8.08 27.65
C GLU A 58 23.98 6.77 28.35
N GLN A 59 24.47 5.79 27.60
CA GLN A 59 24.96 4.51 28.14
C GLN A 59 26.26 4.67 28.91
N ASP A 60 27.15 5.56 28.46
CA ASP A 60 28.44 5.82 29.08
C ASP A 60 28.33 6.70 30.34
N SER A 61 27.19 7.38 30.51
CA SER A 61 27.00 8.31 31.62
C SER A 61 26.47 7.62 32.88
N PRO A 62 27.01 7.95 34.08
CA PRO A 62 26.58 7.33 35.32
C PRO A 62 25.12 7.65 35.63
N LYS A 63 24.28 6.61 35.68
CA LYS A 63 22.88 6.69 36.10
C LYS A 63 22.85 6.92 37.62
N LYS A 64 22.49 8.11 38.07
CA LYS A 64 22.13 8.33 39.48
C LYS A 64 20.64 8.03 39.61
N GLU A 65 20.27 7.16 40.56
CA GLU A 65 18.86 6.87 40.91
C GLU A 65 18.00 6.32 39.75
N GLY A 66 18.58 5.48 38.89
CA GLY A 66 17.83 4.79 37.83
C GLY A 66 17.41 5.68 36.65
N LYS A 67 17.77 6.96 36.65
CA LYS A 67 17.50 7.90 35.55
C LYS A 67 18.81 8.56 35.09
N SER A 68 19.00 8.71 33.78
CA SER A 68 20.18 9.40 33.26
C SER A 68 20.09 10.89 33.57
N VAL A 69 21.05 11.42 34.34
CA VAL A 69 21.11 12.84 34.75
C VAL A 69 21.16 13.78 33.55
N LEU A 70 21.74 13.31 32.44
CA LEU A 70 21.79 14.05 31.18
C LEU A 70 20.41 14.33 30.57
N MET A 71 19.43 13.48 30.83
CA MET A 71 18.20 13.42 30.05
C MET A 71 17.02 14.08 30.74
N GLN A 72 17.01 14.11 32.07
CA GLN A 72 15.89 14.62 32.86
C GLN A 72 15.70 16.14 32.72
N GLY A 73 16.77 16.89 32.49
CA GLY A 73 16.72 18.36 32.42
C GLY A 73 16.75 18.94 31.01
N LEU A 74 17.05 18.14 29.99
CA LEU A 74 17.46 18.70 28.69
C LEU A 74 16.48 18.50 27.55
N ASP A 75 15.41 17.72 27.66
CA ASP A 75 14.40 17.55 26.56
C ASP A 75 15.02 17.34 25.16
N ILE A 76 16.23 16.75 25.08
CA ILE A 76 17.00 16.66 23.82
C ILE A 76 16.29 15.72 22.84
N TRP A 77 15.80 14.57 23.32
CA TRP A 77 15.03 13.64 22.49
C TRP A 77 13.77 14.27 21.95
N ARG A 78 13.04 15.05 22.77
CA ARG A 78 11.88 15.82 22.32
C ARG A 78 12.30 16.73 21.16
N ARG A 79 13.32 17.58 21.33
CA ARG A 79 13.79 18.49 20.27
C ARG A 79 14.28 17.75 19.02
N LEU A 80 14.94 16.61 19.17
CA LEU A 80 15.36 15.75 18.07
C LEU A 80 14.16 15.18 17.30
N SER A 81 13.14 14.72 18.00
CA SER A 81 11.88 14.26 17.41
C SER A 81 11.20 15.37 16.62
N PHE A 82 11.09 16.57 17.18
CA PHE A 82 10.51 17.73 16.49
C PHE A 82 11.30 18.13 15.23
N ARG A 83 12.62 18.02 15.27
CA ARG A 83 13.48 18.32 14.11
C ARG A 83 13.35 17.26 13.00
N THR A 84 13.30 15.99 13.38
CA THR A 84 13.38 14.86 12.44
C THR A 84 12.00 14.51 11.87
N TYR A 85 10.96 14.59 12.70
CA TYR A 85 9.58 14.21 12.37
C TYR A 85 8.60 15.35 12.66
N PRO A 86 8.76 16.54 12.02
CA PRO A 86 7.97 17.73 12.35
C PRO A 86 6.45 17.50 12.17
N ILE A 87 6.04 16.80 11.11
CA ILE A 87 4.62 16.57 10.81
C ILE A 87 3.94 15.72 11.89
N VAL A 88 4.62 14.69 12.39
CA VAL A 88 4.05 13.78 13.40
C VAL A 88 4.09 14.46 14.77
N THR A 89 5.19 15.12 15.09
CA THR A 89 5.37 15.81 16.37
C THR A 89 4.48 17.05 16.53
N GLU A 90 4.12 17.73 15.45
CA GLU A 90 3.18 18.86 15.47
C GLU A 90 1.75 18.43 15.87
N GLN A 91 1.39 17.16 15.69
CA GLN A 91 0.11 16.62 16.15
C GLN A 91 0.00 16.60 17.68
N TYR A 92 1.12 16.43 18.38
CA TYR A 92 1.16 16.53 19.85
C TYR A 92 0.97 17.98 20.33
N ARG A 93 1.36 18.98 19.53
CA ARG A 93 1.10 20.40 19.84
C ARG A 93 -0.31 20.85 19.49
N SER A 94 -0.84 20.37 18.38
CA SER A 94 -2.04 20.92 17.72
C SER A 94 -3.31 20.15 18.06
N ASN A 95 -3.21 18.82 18.16
CA ASN A 95 -4.36 17.93 18.21
C ASN A 95 -4.62 17.40 19.63
N GLY A 96 -3.90 17.89 20.65
CA GLY A 96 -4.09 17.48 22.04
C GLY A 96 -3.78 16.01 22.30
N ILE A 97 -2.94 15.39 21.46
CA ILE A 97 -2.42 14.04 21.72
C ILE A 97 -1.56 14.10 22.98
N GLU A 98 -1.78 13.18 23.91
CA GLU A 98 -1.03 13.09 25.16
C GLU A 98 0.48 12.96 24.86
N GLU A 99 1.29 13.76 25.56
CA GLU A 99 2.73 13.68 25.41
C GLU A 99 3.23 12.29 25.83
N PRO A 100 4.13 11.67 25.05
CA PRO A 100 4.67 10.36 25.40
C PRO A 100 5.39 10.40 26.75
N GLU A 101 5.31 9.30 27.50
CA GLU A 101 6.08 9.14 28.75
C GLU A 101 7.59 9.24 28.50
N SER A 102 8.05 8.82 27.31
CA SER A 102 9.45 8.85 26.89
C SER A 102 9.58 9.25 25.43
N TRP A 103 10.03 10.49 25.20
CA TRP A 103 10.33 11.00 23.84
C TRP A 103 11.43 10.20 23.13
N ARG A 104 12.30 9.54 23.90
CA ARG A 104 13.33 8.64 23.38
C ARG A 104 12.71 7.42 22.73
N ASP A 105 11.80 6.75 23.44
CA ASP A 105 11.18 5.52 22.94
C ASP A 105 10.25 5.83 21.76
N GLU A 106 9.52 6.94 21.83
CA GLU A 106 8.70 7.44 20.73
C GLU A 106 9.56 7.71 19.47
N PHE A 107 10.75 8.30 19.62
CA PHE A 107 11.64 8.56 18.49
C PHE A 107 12.04 7.26 17.77
N PHE A 108 12.45 6.24 18.52
CA PHE A 108 12.82 4.96 17.93
C PHE A 108 11.62 4.23 17.32
N LEU A 109 10.44 4.33 17.94
CA LEU A 109 9.20 3.80 17.37
C LEU A 109 8.88 4.44 16.01
N LEU A 110 8.93 5.77 15.92
CA LEU A 110 8.69 6.51 14.69
C LEU A 110 9.69 6.11 13.59
N ARG A 111 10.95 5.97 13.95
CA ARG A 111 12.02 5.54 13.05
C ARG A 111 11.78 4.12 12.51
N ASP A 112 11.38 3.19 13.38
CA ASP A 112 11.08 1.82 12.98
C ASP A 112 9.85 1.73 12.06
N MET A 113 8.82 2.54 12.33
CA MET A 113 7.64 2.63 11.45
C MET A 113 8.01 3.19 10.07
N GLU A 114 8.86 4.21 10.03
CA GLU A 114 9.37 4.76 8.78
C GLU A 114 10.17 3.72 7.99
N ALA A 115 11.08 3.00 8.66
CA ALA A 115 11.89 1.95 8.04
C ALA A 115 11.01 0.82 7.44
N LYS A 116 10.01 0.35 8.20
CA LYS A 116 9.04 -0.65 7.72
C LYS A 116 8.27 -0.15 6.51
N ARG A 117 7.81 1.09 6.52
CA ARG A 117 7.11 1.70 5.38
C ARG A 117 7.99 1.75 4.14
N PHE A 118 9.27 2.11 4.29
CA PHE A 118 10.21 2.09 3.16
C PHE A 118 10.46 0.67 2.63
N GLU A 119 10.56 -0.33 3.51
CA GLU A 119 10.71 -1.73 3.12
C GLU A 119 9.49 -2.23 2.33
N GLU A 120 8.27 -1.92 2.80
CA GLU A 120 7.01 -2.25 2.12
C GLU A 120 6.89 -1.59 0.74
N LEU A 121 7.26 -0.31 0.64
CA LEU A 121 7.29 0.38 -0.66
C LEU A 121 8.33 -0.23 -1.60
N GLY A 122 9.50 -0.59 -1.07
CA GLY A 122 10.56 -1.27 -1.81
C GLY A 122 10.13 -2.66 -2.29
N SER A 123 9.44 -3.43 -1.45
CA SER A 123 8.92 -4.76 -1.82
C SER A 123 7.84 -4.65 -2.89
N ARG A 124 6.88 -3.73 -2.73
CA ARG A 124 5.85 -3.46 -3.73
C ARG A 124 6.44 -3.07 -5.08
N LEU A 125 7.46 -2.23 -5.11
CA LEU A 125 8.13 -1.82 -6.34
C LEU A 125 8.82 -2.99 -7.05
N ARG A 126 9.44 -3.91 -6.29
CA ARG A 126 10.01 -5.15 -6.84
C ARG A 126 8.92 -6.02 -7.44
N THR A 127 7.80 -6.19 -6.75
CA THR A 127 6.64 -6.97 -7.25
C THR A 127 6.11 -6.40 -8.56
N ILE A 128 5.93 -5.08 -8.66
CA ILE A 128 5.45 -4.44 -9.90
C ILE A 128 6.42 -4.68 -11.06
N ARG A 129 7.73 -4.57 -10.82
CA ARG A 129 8.75 -4.83 -11.85
C ARG A 129 8.74 -6.29 -12.29
N GLN A 130 8.60 -7.21 -11.34
CA GLN A 130 8.53 -8.64 -11.62
C GLN A 130 7.29 -8.97 -12.46
N GLU A 131 6.11 -8.47 -12.06
CA GLU A 131 4.86 -8.65 -12.80
C GLU A 131 4.94 -8.08 -14.22
N ALA A 132 5.55 -6.89 -14.39
CA ALA A 132 5.76 -6.32 -15.71
C ALA A 132 6.73 -7.16 -16.57
N ALA A 133 7.77 -7.75 -15.98
CA ALA A 133 8.68 -8.65 -16.67
C ALA A 133 7.98 -9.96 -17.07
N ASP A 134 7.13 -10.50 -16.20
CA ASP A 134 6.41 -11.75 -16.46
C ASP A 134 5.33 -11.55 -17.52
N ARG A 135 4.58 -10.43 -17.51
CA ARG A 135 3.69 -10.04 -18.62
C ARG A 135 4.41 -9.90 -19.96
N ARG A 136 5.64 -9.37 -19.95
CA ARG A 136 6.47 -9.30 -21.17
C ARG A 136 6.88 -10.69 -21.66
N LYS A 137 7.23 -11.61 -20.76
CA LYS A 137 7.55 -13.00 -21.12
C LYS A 137 6.32 -13.75 -21.64
N GLU A 138 5.14 -13.52 -21.06
CA GLU A 138 3.87 -14.13 -21.48
C GLU A 138 3.43 -13.66 -22.87
N THR A 139 3.63 -12.37 -23.18
CA THR A 139 3.29 -11.79 -24.49
C THR A 139 4.35 -12.02 -25.56
N GLN A 140 5.56 -12.45 -25.18
CA GLN A 140 6.62 -12.77 -26.12
C GLN A 140 6.30 -14.09 -26.84
N ILE A 141 5.79 -13.97 -28.07
CA ILE A 141 5.65 -15.11 -28.98
C ILE A 141 7.04 -15.69 -29.20
N LYS A 142 7.27 -16.92 -28.75
CA LYS A 142 8.46 -17.70 -29.07
C LYS A 142 8.42 -18.04 -30.56
N ILE A 143 8.98 -17.16 -31.39
CA ILE A 143 9.25 -17.46 -32.80
C ILE A 143 10.32 -18.55 -32.78
N THR A 144 9.87 -19.79 -32.87
CA THR A 144 10.73 -20.94 -33.09
C THR A 144 11.04 -20.98 -34.58
N ASP A 145 12.33 -20.92 -34.92
CA ASP A 145 12.83 -21.02 -36.31
C ASP A 145 12.42 -22.37 -36.98
N ARG A 146 12.04 -23.36 -36.16
CA ARG A 146 11.39 -24.58 -36.64
C ARG A 146 9.87 -24.47 -36.59
N LEU A 147 9.26 -24.42 -37.77
CA LEU A 147 7.83 -24.67 -37.95
C LEU A 147 7.43 -25.99 -37.24
N PRO A 148 6.35 -26.01 -36.42
CA PRO A 148 5.90 -27.23 -35.77
C PRO A 148 5.57 -28.29 -36.84
N GLN A 149 6.09 -29.51 -36.65
CA GLN A 149 5.90 -30.60 -37.61
C GLN A 149 4.41 -30.84 -37.85
N THR A 150 3.97 -30.56 -39.07
CA THR A 150 2.61 -30.87 -39.51
C THR A 150 2.37 -32.37 -39.37
N LYS A 151 1.46 -32.73 -38.45
CA LYS A 151 1.09 -34.12 -38.21
C LYS A 151 0.39 -34.62 -39.48
N ARG A 152 1.11 -35.37 -40.32
CA ARG A 152 0.53 -35.98 -41.53
C ARG A 152 -0.57 -36.95 -41.09
N SER A 153 -1.82 -36.58 -41.36
CA SER A 153 -2.96 -37.48 -41.18
C SER A 153 -2.82 -38.65 -42.16
N ARG A 154 -2.58 -39.86 -41.64
CA ARG A 154 -2.65 -41.11 -42.42
C ARG A 154 -4.13 -41.53 -42.51
N ASN A 155 -4.88 -40.90 -43.41
CA ASN A 155 -6.15 -41.46 -43.86
C ASN A 155 -6.05 -41.67 -45.38
N TRP A 156 -6.14 -42.94 -45.78
CA TRP A 156 -6.25 -43.37 -47.17
C TRP A 156 -7.57 -42.87 -47.74
N GLY A 157 -7.51 -41.78 -48.49
CA GLY A 157 -8.63 -41.17 -49.19
C GLY A 157 -8.22 -39.76 -49.62
N ALA A 158 -8.35 -39.47 -50.92
CA ALA A 158 -7.90 -38.21 -51.52
C ALA A 158 -8.69 -37.01 -50.99
N TYR A 159 -8.34 -36.53 -49.79
CA TYR A 159 -8.77 -35.24 -49.28
C TYR A 159 -7.72 -34.22 -49.70
N GLN A 160 -8.01 -33.48 -50.77
CA GLN A 160 -7.26 -32.28 -51.10
C GLN A 160 -7.30 -31.34 -49.89
N PRO A 161 -6.16 -30.85 -49.39
CA PRO A 161 -6.13 -29.97 -48.24
C PRO A 161 -6.85 -28.67 -48.60
N LYS A 162 -7.93 -28.36 -47.86
CA LYS A 162 -8.67 -27.10 -48.03
C LYS A 162 -7.71 -25.93 -47.89
N THR A 163 -7.74 -25.01 -48.84
CA THR A 163 -6.94 -23.79 -48.80
C THR A 163 -7.32 -22.94 -47.57
N LEU A 164 -6.44 -22.04 -47.14
CA LEU A 164 -6.69 -21.16 -46.00
C LEU A 164 -8.01 -20.40 -46.19
N LEU A 165 -8.25 -19.88 -47.39
CA LEU A 165 -9.50 -19.23 -47.78
C LEU A 165 -10.71 -20.17 -47.68
N GLN A 166 -10.59 -21.43 -48.09
CA GLN A 166 -11.68 -22.42 -47.93
C GLN A 166 -11.95 -22.78 -46.47
N LYS A 167 -10.92 -22.85 -45.63
CA LYS A 167 -11.08 -23.08 -44.19
C LYS A 167 -11.80 -21.91 -43.54
N THR A 168 -11.36 -20.68 -43.80
CA THR A 168 -12.01 -19.46 -43.29
C THR A 168 -13.47 -19.38 -43.75
N ARG A 169 -13.76 -19.66 -45.03
CA ARG A 169 -15.15 -19.69 -45.53
C ARG A 169 -15.99 -20.77 -44.83
N SER A 170 -15.43 -21.97 -44.63
CA SER A 170 -16.12 -23.08 -43.96
C SER A 170 -16.38 -22.78 -42.48
N GLU A 171 -15.42 -22.15 -41.80
CA GLU A 171 -15.53 -21.76 -40.41
C GLU A 171 -16.54 -20.61 -40.23
N ALA A 172 -16.44 -19.56 -41.03
CA ALA A 172 -17.41 -18.46 -41.04
C ALA A 172 -18.83 -18.96 -41.31
N ALA A 173 -19.01 -19.87 -42.27
CA ALA A 173 -20.31 -20.49 -42.54
C ALA A 173 -20.83 -21.33 -41.36
N ARG A 174 -19.94 -22.02 -40.63
CA ARG A 174 -20.31 -22.78 -39.42
C ARG A 174 -20.70 -21.84 -38.27
N MET A 175 -19.99 -20.73 -38.07
CA MET A 175 -20.32 -19.73 -37.05
C MET A 175 -21.66 -19.06 -37.35
N GLN A 176 -21.92 -18.70 -38.61
CA GLN A 176 -23.20 -18.13 -39.02
C GLN A 176 -24.37 -19.10 -38.82
N LYS A 177 -24.18 -20.38 -39.13
CA LYS A 177 -25.19 -21.42 -38.86
C LYS A 177 -25.41 -21.68 -37.36
N GLY A 178 -24.37 -21.53 -36.54
CA GLY A 178 -24.51 -21.66 -35.07
C GLY A 178 -25.24 -20.49 -34.42
N ILE A 179 -25.14 -19.28 -34.98
CA ILE A 179 -25.73 -18.06 -34.40
C ILE A 179 -27.15 -17.82 -34.91
N TYR A 180 -27.46 -18.16 -36.16
CA TYR A 180 -28.77 -17.87 -36.79
C TYR A 180 -29.51 -19.11 -37.31
N GLY A 181 -28.95 -20.31 -37.15
CA GLY A 181 -29.43 -21.52 -37.81
C GLY A 181 -29.96 -22.60 -36.87
N THR A 182 -30.84 -22.26 -35.92
CA THR A 182 -31.90 -23.16 -35.43
C THR A 182 -32.91 -22.37 -34.58
N PRO A 183 -34.21 -22.36 -34.92
CA PRO A 183 -35.24 -22.08 -33.93
C PRO A 183 -35.19 -23.20 -32.88
N MET A 184 -35.20 -22.86 -31.60
CA MET A 184 -35.48 -23.80 -30.52
C MET A 184 -36.83 -24.48 -30.77
N ILE A 185 -36.79 -25.71 -31.27
CA ILE A 185 -37.91 -26.63 -31.17
C ILE A 185 -37.40 -27.76 -30.27
N PRO A 186 -37.91 -27.92 -29.04
CA PRO A 186 -37.52 -29.03 -28.19
C PRO A 186 -37.87 -30.36 -28.88
N PRO A 187 -37.05 -31.43 -28.69
CA PRO A 187 -37.31 -32.74 -29.28
C PRO A 187 -38.66 -33.25 -28.80
N MET A 188 -39.61 -33.39 -29.72
CA MET A 188 -40.91 -33.96 -29.45
C MET A 188 -40.74 -35.47 -29.15
N PRO A 189 -41.22 -36.00 -28.02
CA PRO A 189 -41.12 -37.42 -27.73
C PRO A 189 -41.94 -38.23 -28.75
N THR A 190 -41.31 -39.27 -29.28
CA THR A 190 -41.84 -40.24 -30.24
C THR A 190 -43.17 -40.83 -29.77
N ALA A 191 -44.20 -40.73 -30.63
CA ALA A 191 -45.54 -41.23 -30.38
C ALA A 191 -45.54 -42.75 -30.09
N LYS A 192 -46.02 -43.12 -28.90
CA LYS A 192 -46.49 -44.46 -28.58
C LYS A 192 -47.94 -44.60 -29.06
N ASN A 193 -48.25 -45.71 -29.74
CA ASN A 193 -49.59 -46.06 -30.18
C ASN A 193 -50.56 -46.09 -28.99
N TYR A 194 -51.55 -45.20 -28.96
CA TYR A 194 -52.68 -45.32 -28.06
C TYR A 194 -53.99 -45.29 -28.84
N ARG A 195 -54.76 -46.33 -28.56
CA ARG A 195 -56.13 -46.63 -28.99
C ARG A 195 -57.08 -45.54 -28.49
N VAL A 196 -57.97 -45.10 -29.37
CA VAL A 196 -59.02 -44.10 -29.10
C VAL A 196 -60.14 -44.70 -28.26
N THR A 197 -60.57 -43.98 -27.20
CA THR A 197 -61.97 -43.93 -26.71
C THR A 197 -62.26 -42.54 -26.09
N PRO A 198 -63.52 -42.04 -26.09
CA PRO A 198 -63.83 -40.60 -26.12
C PRO A 198 -64.41 -39.99 -24.81
N SER A 199 -64.55 -38.65 -24.83
CA SER A 199 -65.42 -37.78 -23.99
C SER A 199 -64.85 -37.43 -22.60
N VAL A 200 -64.83 -36.18 -22.10
CA VAL A 200 -65.91 -35.18 -21.92
C VAL A 200 -65.29 -33.75 -21.83
N PRO A 201 -65.99 -32.65 -22.21
CA PRO A 201 -65.40 -31.30 -22.24
C PRO A 201 -65.65 -30.47 -20.96
N SER A 202 -65.04 -29.27 -20.94
CA SER A 202 -65.53 -28.04 -20.27
C SER A 202 -64.99 -27.84 -18.83
N ILE A 203 -64.54 -26.67 -18.31
CA ILE A 203 -64.79 -25.22 -18.55
C ILE A 203 -63.60 -24.37 -18.03
N LYS A 204 -63.30 -23.27 -18.76
CA LYS A 204 -62.90 -21.86 -18.41
C LYS A 204 -62.57 -21.49 -16.94
N LEU A 205 -61.88 -20.41 -16.55
CA LEU A 205 -61.02 -19.30 -17.04
C LEU A 205 -60.37 -18.69 -15.74
N PRO A 206 -59.43 -17.72 -15.83
CA PRO A 206 -58.60 -17.24 -14.72
C PRO A 206 -59.26 -16.10 -13.93
N GLN A 207 -58.74 -15.84 -12.73
CA GLN A 207 -58.90 -14.55 -12.08
C GLN A 207 -57.56 -14.05 -11.54
N ALA A 208 -57.16 -12.91 -12.08
CA ALA A 208 -56.24 -11.95 -11.51
C ALA A 208 -56.86 -11.32 -10.25
N PHE A 209 -56.02 -10.64 -9.45
CA PHE A 209 -56.23 -9.37 -8.75
C PHE A 209 -55.07 -9.28 -7.73
N ASP A 210 -54.05 -8.46 -8.01
CA ASP A 210 -53.99 -7.01 -7.74
C ASP A 210 -53.28 -6.76 -6.40
N ASN A 211 -52.11 -6.10 -6.44
CA ASN A 211 -51.90 -4.69 -6.06
C ASN A 211 -51.78 -4.51 -4.53
N ILE A 212 -50.94 -3.67 -3.94
CA ILE A 212 -49.95 -2.69 -4.39
C ILE A 212 -49.25 -2.19 -3.11
N LYS A 213 -47.98 -1.77 -3.25
CA LYS A 213 -47.23 -0.73 -2.51
C LYS A 213 -47.41 -0.63 -0.97
N GLY A 214 -46.31 -0.81 -0.24
CA GLY A 214 -45.24 0.19 -0.14
C GLY A 214 -45.48 1.39 0.83
N PRO A 215 -44.41 2.02 1.32
CA PRO A 215 -44.20 2.34 2.75
C PRO A 215 -44.11 3.85 3.04
N PHE A 216 -44.15 4.28 4.31
CA PHE A 216 -43.57 5.52 4.90
C PHE A 216 -43.89 5.48 6.41
N ALA A 217 -42.97 5.36 7.38
CA ALA A 217 -41.92 6.26 7.89
C ALA A 217 -42.41 7.50 8.67
N THR A 218 -41.67 7.77 9.78
CA THR A 218 -41.69 8.90 10.74
C THR A 218 -42.78 8.90 11.82
N LYS A 219 -42.62 9.47 13.02
CA LYS A 219 -41.56 9.82 14.01
C LYS A 219 -42.35 10.71 15.03
N GLN A 220 -41.81 10.92 16.24
CA GLN A 220 -42.26 11.85 17.30
C GLN A 220 -43.34 11.33 18.23
N ASP A 221 -43.45 11.76 19.49
CA ASP A 221 -42.56 12.20 20.57
C ASP A 221 -43.53 12.54 21.73
N VAL A 222 -43.01 12.61 22.95
CA VAL A 222 -43.66 13.16 24.18
C VAL A 222 -44.67 12.27 24.91
N GLY A 223 -44.32 12.00 26.17
CA GLY A 223 -45.15 11.42 27.23
C GLY A 223 -44.30 10.93 28.37
#